data_AF-A0A525JIU6-F1
#
_entry.id   AF-A0A525JIU6-F1
#
_cell.length_a   1.000
_cell.length_b   1.000
_cell.length_c   1.000
_cell.angle_alpha   90.00
_cell.angle_beta   90.00
_cell.angle_gamma   90.00
#
_symmetry.space_group_name_H-M   'P 1'
#
loop_
_entity.id
_entity.type
_entity.pdbx_description
1 polymer ?
#
loop_
_entity_poly.entity_id
_entity_poly.type
_entity_poly.pdbx_seq_one_letter_code
_entity_poly.pdbx_strand_id
1 'polypeptide(L)' 'MKLVKVGPTKALLGWPLYSTWNGLVYASTGQGWLARIKTFLGFLPLLFITAMVWTILWAMVVWPLARITL' A
#
# COMPACT_ATOMS: atom_id res chain seq x y z
N MET A 1 -0.30 -23.94 -6.31
CA MET A 1 0.03 -22.50 -6.32
C MET A 1 1.53 -22.34 -6.57
N LYS A 2 1.95 -21.71 -7.68
CA LYS A 2 3.36 -21.43 -7.95
C LYS A 2 3.74 -20.15 -7.21
N LEU A 3 4.62 -20.23 -6.21
CA LEU A 3 5.17 -19.05 -5.54
C LEU A 3 6.07 -18.31 -6.53
N VAL A 4 5.55 -17.25 -7.13
CA VAL A 4 6.32 -16.36 -8.01
C VAL A 4 7.24 -15.53 -7.12
N LYS A 5 8.57 -15.65 -7.31
CA LYS A 5 9.55 -14.80 -6.63
C LYS A 5 9.36 -13.37 -7.10
N VAL A 6 8.76 -12.53 -6.26
CA VAL A 6 8.69 -11.09 -6.48
C VAL A 6 9.98 -10.48 -5.92
N GLY A 7 10.75 -9.80 -6.77
CA GLY A 7 11.96 -9.11 -6.33
C GLY A 7 11.64 -8.11 -5.21
N PRO A 8 12.56 -7.91 -4.24
CA PRO A 8 12.29 -7.12 -3.04
C PRO A 8 11.85 -5.69 -3.36
N THR A 9 12.37 -5.07 -4.42
CA THR A 9 11.93 -3.76 -4.93
C THR A 9 10.51 -3.76 -5.49
N LYS A 10 10.09 -4.82 -6.19
CA LYS A 10 8.70 -4.96 -6.66
C LYS A 10 7.74 -5.26 -5.52
N ALA A 11 8.16 -6.04 -4.53
CA ALA A 11 7.40 -6.21 -3.30
C ALA A 11 7.31 -4.88 -2.54
N LEU A 12 8.42 -4.13 -2.51
CA LEU A 12 8.51 -2.88 -1.78
C LEU A 12 7.80 -1.68 -2.46
N LEU A 13 7.53 -1.74 -3.76
CA LEU A 13 6.84 -0.66 -4.47
C LEU A 13 5.44 -1.08 -4.89
N GLY A 14 5.28 -2.34 -5.29
CA GLY A 14 4.04 -2.84 -5.87
C GLY A 14 2.97 -3.15 -4.84
N TRP A 15 3.33 -3.60 -3.64
CA TRP A 15 2.34 -4.06 -2.64
C TRP A 15 1.42 -2.95 -2.10
N PRO A 16 1.93 -1.77 -1.72
CA PRO A 16 1.08 -0.69 -1.24
C PRO A 16 0.14 -0.20 -2.33
N LEU A 17 0.69 0.08 -3.52
CA LEU A 17 -0.06 0.49 -4.71
C LEU A 17 -1.14 -0.53 -5.07
N TYR A 18 -0.82 -1.82 -5.00
CA TYR A 18 -1.78 -2.90 -5.24
C TYR A 18 -2.89 -2.94 -4.18
N SER A 19 -2.56 -2.77 -2.89
CA SER A 19 -3.58 -2.74 -1.82
C SER A 19 -4.51 -1.52 -1.95
N THR A 20 -3.96 -0.35 -2.26
CA THR A 20 -4.72 0.89 -2.43
C THR A 20 -5.62 0.79 -3.66
N TRP A 21 -5.12 0.24 -4.76
CA TRP A 21 -5.90 0.01 -5.97
C TRP A 21 -7.09 -0.93 -5.72
N ASN A 22 -6.86 -2.06 -5.05
CA ASN A 22 -7.94 -2.99 -4.70
C ASN A 22 -8.97 -2.37 -3.75
N GLY A 23 -8.53 -1.61 -2.75
CA GLY A 23 -9.43 -0.87 -1.87
C GLY A 23 -10.29 0.14 -2.62
N LEU A 24 -9.71 0.84 -3.61
CA LEU A 24 -10.41 1.80 -4.46
C LEU A 24 -11.45 1.11 -5.37
N VAL A 25 -11.05 0.01 -6.01
CA VAL A 25 -11.95 -0.80 -6.85
C VAL A 25 -13.11 -1.34 -6.02
N TYR A 26 -12.84 -1.87 -4.82
CA TYR A 26 -13.88 -2.34 -3.91
C TYR A 26 -14.81 -1.21 -3.42
N ALA A 27 -14.28 -0.02 -3.15
CA ALA A 27 -15.11 1.12 -2.82
C ALA A 27 -16.00 1.56 -4.00
N SER A 28 -15.54 1.38 -5.25
CA SER A 28 -16.26 1.78 -6.46
C SER A 28 -17.44 0.88 -6.84
N THR A 29 -17.43 -0.39 -6.41
CA THR A 29 -18.50 -1.37 -6.69
C THR A 29 -19.76 -1.15 -5.85
N GLY A 30 -19.70 -0.33 -4.79
CA GLY A 30 -20.87 0.05 -4.01
C GLY A 30 -21.88 0.86 -4.83
N GLN A 31 -23.14 0.40 -4.88
CA GLN A 31 -24.26 1.14 -5.46
C GLN A 31 -24.62 2.32 -4.54
N GLY A 32 -24.48 3.54 -5.07
CA GLY A 32 -24.83 4.79 -4.37
C GLY A 32 -23.64 5.51 -3.73
N TRP A 33 -23.60 6.84 -3.87
CA TRP A 33 -22.52 7.72 -3.39
C TRP A 33 -22.21 7.54 -1.89
N LEU A 34 -23.25 7.42 -1.06
CA LEU A 34 -23.12 7.21 0.39
C LEU A 34 -22.47 5.87 0.75
N ALA A 35 -22.74 4.81 0.01
CA ALA A 35 -22.12 3.50 0.23
C ALA A 35 -20.62 3.56 -0.11
N ARG A 36 -20.25 4.24 -1.20
CA ARG A 36 -18.84 4.43 -1.60
C ARG A 36 -18.04 5.19 -0.54
N ILE A 37 -18.60 6.29 0.00
CA ILE A 37 -17.96 7.08 1.05
C ILE A 37 -17.78 6.26 2.33
N LYS A 38 -18.80 5.52 2.77
CA LYS A 38 -18.70 4.69 3.97
C LYS A 38 -17.66 3.59 3.82
N THR A 39 -17.62 2.92 2.66
CA THR A 39 -16.59 1.91 2.37
C THR A 39 -15.19 2.54 2.35
N PHE A 40 -15.03 3.71 1.73
CA PHE A 40 -13.77 4.43 1.71
C PHE A 40 -13.31 4.86 3.11
N LEU A 41 -14.22 5.40 3.93
CA LEU A 41 -13.95 5.75 5.34
C LEU A 41 -13.56 4.53 6.17
N GLY A 42 -14.15 3.37 5.92
CA GLY A 42 -13.75 2.11 6.56
C GLY A 42 -12.35 1.63 6.15
N PHE A 43 -11.94 1.93 4.92
CA PHE A 43 -10.58 1.62 4.42
C PHE A 43 -9.53 2.67 4.83
N LEU A 44 -9.93 3.87 5.22
CA LEU A 44 -9.02 4.97 5.57
C LEU A 44 -8.01 4.60 6.68
N PRO A 45 -8.42 4.00 7.82
CA PRO A 45 -7.48 3.60 8.86
C PRO A 45 -6.49 2.54 8.36
N LEU A 46 -6.98 1.62 7.52
CA LEU A 46 -6.15 0.57 6.93
C LEU A 46 -5.08 1.19 6.02
N LEU A 47 -5.45 2.18 5.20
CA LEU A 47 -4.52 2.91 4.33
C LEU A 47 -3.46 3.65 5.16
N PHE A 48 -3.84 4.30 6.26
CA PHE A 48 -2.90 4.97 7.15
C PHE A 48 -1.90 4.00 7.78
N ILE A 49 -2.36 2.88 8.34
CA ILE A 49 -1.49 1.86 8.93
C ILE A 49 -0.55 1.29 7.88
N THR A 50 -1.08 0.96 6.70
CA THR A 50 -0.29 0.41 5.59
C THR A 50 0.79 1.40 5.16
N ALA A 51 0.43 2.68 4.97
CA ALA A 51 1.38 3.73 4.62
C ALA A 51 2.45 3.95 5.70
N MET A 52 2.08 3.89 6.99
CA MET A 52 3.02 4.07 8.09
C MET A 52 4.05 2.95 8.17
N VAL A 53 3.60 1.69 8.14
CA VAL A 53 4.48 0.51 8.07
C VAL A 53 5.39 0.62 6.86
N TRP A 54 4.84 1.07 5.73
CA TRP A 54 5.58 1.19 4.49
C TRP A 54 6.67 2.26 4.53
N THR A 55 6.35 3.42 5.11
CA THR A 55 7.29 4.53 5.28
C THR A 55 8.47 4.12 6.16
N ILE A 56 8.21 3.33 7.21
CA ILE A 56 9.26 2.79 8.08
C ILE A 56 10.17 1.83 7.30
N LEU A 57 9.59 0.92 6.51
CA LEU A 57 10.36 0.00 5.67
C LEU A 57 11.22 0.74 4.64
N TRP A 58 10.68 1.79 4.02
CA TRP A 58 11.43 2.67 3.13
C TRP A 58 12.56 3.39 3.84
N ALA A 59 12.30 3.94 5.03
CA ALA A 59 13.32 4.59 5.83
C ALA A 59 14.46 3.62 6.17
N MET A 60 14.16 2.37 6.54
CA MET A 60 15.18 1.35 6.81
C MET A 60 16.04 0.98 5.59
N VAL A 61 15.49 1.04 4.38
CA VAL A 61 16.23 0.73 3.14
C VAL A 61 17.00 1.95 2.63
N VAL A 62 16.37 3.12 2.61
CA VAL A 62 16.96 4.36 2.09
C VAL A 62 18.05 4.89 3.02
N TRP A 63 17.89 4.78 4.34
CA TRP A 63 18.86 5.27 5.32
C TRP A 63 20.28 4.71 5.13
N PRO A 64 20.50 3.38 5.06
CA PRO A 64 21.82 2.83 4.80
C PRO A 64 22.34 3.17 3.41
N LEU A 65 21.47 3.24 2.39
CA LEU A 65 21.88 3.68 1.04
C LEU A 65 22.40 5.12 1.05
N ALA A 66 21.66 6.03 1.69
CA ALA A 66 22.05 7.43 1.82
C ALA A 66 23.39 7.60 2.56
N ARG A 67 23.66 6.76 3.56
CA ARG A 67 24.92 6.77 4.34
C ARG A 67 26.13 6.22 3.58
N ILE A 68 25.94 5.48 2.50
CA ILE A 68 27.02 4.94 1.67
C ILE A 68 27.37 5.91 0.53
N THR A 69 26.38 6.68 0.05
CA THR A 69 26.55 7.65 -1.04
C THR A 69 26.97 9.05 -0.62
N LEU A 70 26.93 9.39 0.68
CA LEU A 70 27.41 10.64 1.28
C LEU A 70 28.76 10.41 1.96
#